data_AF-L0RGI9-F1
#
_entry.id   AF-L0RGI9-F1
#
_cell.length_a   1.000
_cell.length_b   1.000
_cell.length_c   1.000
_cell.angle_alpha   90.00
_cell.angle_beta   90.00
_cell.angle_gamma   90.00
#
_symmetry.space_group_name_H-M   'P 1'
#
loop_
_entity.id
_entity.type
_entity.pdbx_description
1 polymer ?
#
loop_
_entity_poly.entity_id
_entity_poly.type
_entity_poly.pdbx_seq_one_letter_code
_entity_poly.pdbx_strand_id
1 'polypeptide(L)'
;MERPAIYGSGKYKSCEKCLWTGSLSTFEEIPALIESCQLLRCPNCGELQDVKSKVFKDGRKVLPDGFTIISGGQTGVDRGALDAAIASGLPHRGWCPKGRIAEDGPIPFIYNMQEMADGQYWKRTEKNVLDSDGTLVFPGSCESRGTALTIRLAQKHGKPIAVVSLDSADAGQTVAAWINAEGVKSMNVAGPRESGAPGISARTKKFLVDLFSSMKSF
;
A
#
# COMPACT_ATOMS: atom_id res chain seq x y z
N MET A 1 1.82 40.82 -3.89
CA MET A 1 2.92 40.73 -4.88
C MET A 1 3.27 39.24 -4.96
N GLU A 2 3.11 38.69 -6.16
CA GLU A 2 3.58 37.39 -6.70
C GLU A 2 3.31 36.08 -5.93
N ARG A 3 2.49 35.23 -6.56
CA ARG A 3 2.50 33.77 -6.36
C ARG A 3 3.68 33.17 -7.13
N PRO A 4 4.58 32.41 -6.49
CA PRO A 4 5.23 31.29 -7.14
C PRO A 4 4.43 30.03 -6.81
N ALA A 5 3.42 29.72 -7.62
CA ALA A 5 2.91 28.36 -7.68
C ALA A 5 3.83 27.58 -8.60
N ILE A 6 4.80 26.85 -8.03
CA ILE A 6 5.53 25.83 -8.80
C ILE A 6 5.60 24.58 -7.95
N TYR A 7 4.42 23.99 -7.73
CA TYR A 7 4.34 22.54 -7.60
C TYR A 7 5.07 21.96 -8.82
N GLY A 8 6.16 21.23 -8.59
CA GLY A 8 6.51 20.18 -9.52
C GLY A 8 5.22 19.41 -9.76
N SER A 9 4.76 19.35 -11.00
CA SER A 9 3.37 19.09 -11.41
C SER A 9 2.58 17.90 -10.81
N GLY A 10 3.09 17.17 -9.82
CA GLY A 10 2.39 16.16 -9.03
C GLY A 10 1.49 16.72 -7.93
N LYS A 11 0.64 15.83 -7.41
CA LYS A 11 -0.42 16.08 -6.42
C LYS A 11 -0.22 15.25 -5.14
N TYR A 12 0.56 14.17 -5.21
CA TYR A 12 0.79 13.23 -4.13
C TYR A 12 2.29 13.04 -3.88
N LYS A 13 2.65 12.64 -2.66
CA LYS A 13 4.04 12.38 -2.27
C LYS A 13 4.15 11.18 -1.34
N SER A 14 5.21 10.40 -1.51
CA SER A 14 5.65 9.39 -0.53
C SER A 14 6.81 9.93 0.30
N CYS A 15 6.68 9.88 1.62
CA CYS A 15 7.75 10.20 2.56
C CYS A 15 8.95 9.27 2.37
N GLU A 16 10.16 9.80 2.25
CA GLU A 16 11.36 8.99 2.06
C GLU A 16 11.72 8.13 3.28
N LYS A 17 11.40 8.62 4.48
CA LYS A 17 11.72 7.95 5.75
C LYS A 17 10.68 6.91 6.16
N CYS A 18 9.43 7.33 6.37
CA CYS A 18 8.38 6.47 6.89
C CYS A 18 7.46 5.88 5.80
N LEU A 19 7.66 6.23 4.53
CA LEU A 19 6.90 5.72 3.38
C LEU A 19 5.40 6.05 3.39
N TRP A 20 4.97 6.89 4.33
CA TRP A 20 3.64 7.49 4.33
C TRP A 20 3.38 8.18 3.00
N THR A 21 2.28 7.83 2.37
CA THR A 21 1.90 8.34 1.06
C THR A 21 0.55 9.04 1.16
N GLY A 22 0.46 10.27 0.66
CA GLY A 22 -0.76 11.09 0.73
C GLY A 22 -0.70 12.31 -0.18
N SER A 23 -1.76 13.13 -0.15
CA SER A 23 -1.81 14.40 -0.89
C SER A 23 -0.71 15.35 -0.42
N LEU A 24 -0.09 16.07 -1.37
CA LEU A 24 0.91 17.11 -1.09
C LEU A 24 0.37 18.18 -0.14
N SER A 25 -0.94 18.48 -0.20
CA SER A 25 -1.58 19.46 0.69
C SER A 25 -1.59 19.05 2.17
N THR A 26 -1.29 17.78 2.48
CA THR A 26 -1.18 17.30 3.86
C THR A 26 0.23 17.47 4.44
N PHE A 27 1.22 17.81 3.62
CA PHE A 27 2.57 18.10 4.07
C PHE A 27 2.69 19.58 4.42
N GLU A 28 3.31 19.89 5.57
CA GLU A 28 3.57 21.27 5.98
C GLU A 28 4.78 21.80 5.19
N GLU A 29 4.60 22.90 4.47
CA GLU A 29 5.69 23.60 3.79
C GLU A 29 6.53 24.38 4.80
N ILE A 30 7.84 24.15 4.76
CA ILE A 30 8.78 24.93 5.56
C ILE A 30 9.38 26.01 4.65
N PRO A 31 9.06 27.29 4.89
CA PRO A 31 9.63 28.38 4.11
C PRO A 31 11.15 28.35 4.20
N ALA A 32 11.81 28.30 3.04
CA ALA A 32 13.25 28.43 2.96
C ALA A 32 13.62 29.80 2.40
N LEU A 33 14.72 30.37 2.90
CA LEU A 33 15.26 31.64 2.40
C LEU A 33 15.77 31.54 0.95
N ILE A 34 15.92 30.33 0.43
CA ILE A 34 16.38 30.03 -0.93
C ILE A 34 15.30 29.18 -1.61
N GLU A 35 14.76 29.66 -2.74
CA GLU A 35 13.71 28.97 -3.49
C GLU A 35 14.08 27.54 -3.91
N SER A 36 15.36 27.26 -4.13
CA SER A 36 15.85 25.92 -4.47
C SER A 36 15.84 24.92 -3.30
N CYS A 37 15.55 25.37 -2.08
CA CYS A 37 15.52 24.55 -0.87
C CYS A 37 14.13 24.50 -0.23
N GLN A 38 13.07 24.44 -1.03
CA GLN A 38 11.72 24.19 -0.50
C GLN A 38 11.66 22.80 0.14
N LEU A 39 11.37 22.78 1.45
CA LEU A 39 11.26 21.56 2.24
C LEU A 39 9.81 21.34 2.65
N LEU A 40 9.41 20.06 2.65
CA LEU A 40 8.14 19.61 3.19
C LEU A 40 8.38 18.79 4.45
N ARG A 41 7.56 19.04 5.49
CA ARG A 41 7.50 18.21 6.68
C ARG A 41 6.44 17.12 6.51
N CYS A 42 6.86 15.87 6.67
CA CYS A 42 5.94 14.73 6.62
C CYS A 42 4.93 14.78 7.78
N PRO A 43 3.62 14.69 7.51
CA PRO A 43 2.59 14.75 8.57
C PRO A 43 2.62 13.53 9.50
N ASN A 44 3.18 12.41 9.03
CA ASN A 44 3.22 11.17 9.80
C ASN A 44 4.45 11.06 10.71
N CYS A 45 5.63 11.54 10.29
CA CYS A 45 6.88 11.33 11.06
C CYS A 45 7.71 12.60 11.29
N GLY A 46 7.27 13.75 10.79
CA GLY A 46 7.96 15.03 10.97
C GLY A 46 9.24 15.23 10.15
N GLU A 47 9.64 14.26 9.34
CA GLU A 47 10.86 14.34 8.51
C GLU A 47 10.77 15.46 7.47
N LEU A 48 11.85 16.25 7.35
CA LEU A 48 12.01 17.29 6.34
C LEU A 48 12.59 16.72 5.05
N GLN A 49 11.96 17.00 3.92
CA GLN A 49 12.31 16.40 2.63
C GLN A 49 12.19 17.40 1.50
N ASP A 50 12.99 17.22 0.44
CA ASP A 50 12.89 18.03 -0.78
C ASP A 50 11.48 17.94 -1.37
N VAL A 51 10.91 19.09 -1.74
CA VAL A 51 9.56 19.17 -2.33
C VAL A 51 9.41 18.35 -3.62
N LYS A 52 10.49 18.15 -4.40
CA LYS A 52 10.48 17.49 -5.71
C LYS A 52 10.60 15.97 -5.62
N SER A 53 11.05 15.43 -4.49
CA SER A 53 11.35 14.00 -4.39
C SER A 53 10.08 13.14 -4.23
N LYS A 54 10.03 11.98 -4.90
CA LYS A 54 8.89 11.03 -4.81
C LYS A 54 7.49 11.67 -4.95
N VAL A 55 7.39 12.68 -5.81
CA VAL A 55 6.13 13.35 -6.13
C VAL A 55 5.54 12.76 -7.41
N PHE A 56 4.23 12.51 -7.40
CA PHE A 56 3.53 11.95 -8.54
C PHE A 56 2.14 12.58 -8.75
N LYS A 57 1.63 12.46 -9.98
CA LYS A 57 0.37 13.07 -10.44
C LYS A 57 -0.82 12.17 -10.14
N ASP A 58 -2.01 12.73 -10.33
CA ASP A 58 -3.20 11.90 -10.49
C ASP A 58 -2.96 10.82 -11.55
N GLY A 59 -3.36 9.60 -11.22
CA GLY A 59 -3.30 8.47 -12.12
C GLY A 59 -4.58 8.34 -12.94
N ARG A 60 -4.50 7.64 -14.08
CA ARG A 60 -5.69 7.19 -14.80
C ARG A 60 -6.49 6.26 -13.88
N LYS A 61 -7.81 6.43 -13.83
CA LYS A 61 -8.70 5.53 -13.09
C LYS A 61 -9.00 4.27 -13.91
N VAL A 62 -7.95 3.58 -14.34
CA VAL A 62 -8.03 2.33 -15.11
C VAL A 62 -7.04 1.36 -14.50
N LEU A 63 -7.53 0.20 -14.05
CA LEU A 63 -6.64 -0.88 -13.64
C LEU A 63 -5.92 -1.45 -14.88
N PRO A 64 -4.60 -1.73 -14.79
CA PRO A 64 -3.90 -2.41 -15.88
C PRO A 64 -4.54 -3.76 -16.23
N ASP A 65 -4.46 -4.15 -17.50
CA ASP A 65 -4.89 -5.49 -17.92
C ASP A 65 -4.12 -6.56 -17.15
N GLY A 66 -4.86 -7.56 -16.64
CA GLY A 66 -4.31 -8.63 -15.81
C GLY A 66 -3.96 -8.21 -14.38
N PHE A 67 -4.47 -7.07 -13.89
CA PHE A 67 -4.21 -6.61 -12.52
C PHE A 67 -4.55 -7.70 -11.49
N THR A 68 -3.57 -8.04 -10.64
CA THR A 68 -3.66 -9.17 -9.72
C THR A 68 -3.35 -8.74 -8.28
N ILE A 69 -4.17 -9.20 -7.33
CA ILE A 69 -3.89 -9.03 -5.90
C ILE A 69 -3.01 -10.16 -5.38
N ILE A 70 -1.99 -9.78 -4.62
CA ILE A 70 -1.12 -10.69 -3.89
C ILE A 70 -1.30 -10.45 -2.39
N SER A 71 -1.36 -11.50 -1.58
CA SER A 71 -1.35 -11.34 -0.13
C SER A 71 -0.80 -12.58 0.58
N GLY A 72 -0.43 -12.45 1.87
CA GLY A 72 0.06 -13.56 2.70
C GLY A 72 -1.04 -14.48 3.23
N GLY A 73 -2.30 -14.07 3.09
CA GLY A 73 -3.44 -14.81 3.59
C GLY A 73 -3.44 -14.96 5.10
N GLN A 74 -2.90 -14.03 5.88
CA GLN A 74 -3.26 -13.92 7.29
C GLN A 74 -4.71 -13.39 7.43
N THR A 75 -5.30 -13.43 8.62
CA THR A 75 -6.50 -12.63 8.92
C THR A 75 -6.21 -11.13 8.81
N GLY A 76 -7.23 -10.28 8.96
CA GLY A 76 -7.06 -8.84 8.89
C GLY A 76 -6.88 -8.36 7.46
N VAL A 77 -5.91 -7.48 7.23
CA VAL A 77 -5.70 -6.82 5.93
C VAL A 77 -5.49 -7.83 4.80
N ASP A 78 -4.72 -8.89 5.06
CA ASP A 78 -4.42 -9.91 4.05
C ASP A 78 -5.71 -10.56 3.52
N ARG A 79 -6.62 -10.95 4.42
CA ARG A 79 -7.89 -11.56 4.06
C ARG A 79 -8.84 -10.57 3.39
N GLY A 80 -8.91 -9.35 3.91
CA GLY A 80 -9.73 -8.28 3.31
C GLY A 80 -9.32 -7.98 1.86
N ALA A 81 -8.02 -8.06 1.55
CA ALA A 81 -7.51 -7.89 0.18
C ALA A 81 -7.93 -9.03 -0.75
N LEU A 82 -7.80 -10.28 -0.29
CA LEU A 82 -8.22 -11.46 -1.06
C LEU A 82 -9.74 -11.46 -1.31
N ASP A 83 -10.52 -11.10 -0.29
CA ASP A 83 -11.97 -10.97 -0.40
C ASP A 83 -12.39 -9.86 -1.37
N ALA A 84 -11.67 -8.73 -1.39
CA ALA A 84 -11.94 -7.66 -2.35
C ALA A 84 -11.65 -8.09 -3.78
N ALA A 85 -10.57 -8.85 -3.99
CA ALA A 85 -10.23 -9.38 -5.31
C ALA A 85 -11.33 -10.32 -5.82
N ILE A 86 -11.76 -11.28 -4.99
CA ILE A 86 -12.87 -12.19 -5.30
C ILE A 86 -14.14 -11.41 -5.63
N ALA A 87 -14.55 -10.48 -4.75
CA ALA A 87 -15.77 -9.68 -4.95
C ALA A 87 -15.71 -8.82 -6.22
N SER A 88 -14.52 -8.41 -6.64
CA SER A 88 -14.31 -7.57 -7.83
C SER A 88 -14.02 -8.38 -9.10
N GLY A 89 -14.04 -9.72 -9.03
CA GLY A 89 -13.69 -10.60 -10.14
C GLY A 89 -12.23 -10.46 -10.60
N LEU A 90 -11.34 -10.00 -9.74
CA LEU A 90 -9.92 -9.83 -10.04
C LEU A 90 -9.15 -11.12 -9.71
N PRO A 91 -8.13 -11.48 -10.52
CA PRO A 91 -7.18 -12.51 -10.15
C PRO A 91 -6.56 -12.21 -8.77
N HIS A 92 -6.38 -13.26 -7.98
CA HIS A 92 -5.62 -13.19 -6.74
C HIS A 92 -4.71 -14.40 -6.60
N ARG A 93 -3.59 -14.19 -5.91
CA ARG A 93 -2.69 -15.27 -5.49
C ARG A 93 -1.96 -14.90 -4.20
N GLY A 94 -1.08 -15.78 -3.72
CA GLY A 94 -0.19 -15.42 -2.63
C GLY A 94 0.64 -16.56 -2.10
N TRP A 95 1.72 -16.22 -1.41
CA TRP A 95 2.57 -17.15 -0.69
C TRP A 95 2.15 -17.22 0.79
N CYS A 96 1.90 -18.43 1.28
CA CYS A 96 1.54 -18.69 2.66
C CYS A 96 2.50 -19.71 3.31
N PRO A 97 2.56 -19.80 4.65
CA PRO A 97 3.33 -20.84 5.32
C PRO A 97 2.86 -22.23 4.94
N LYS A 98 3.77 -23.21 5.01
CA LYS A 98 3.42 -24.64 4.91
C LYS A 98 2.29 -25.00 5.88
N GLY A 99 1.33 -25.79 5.43
CA GLY A 99 0.09 -26.12 6.13
C GLY A 99 -0.95 -25.01 6.10
N ARG A 100 -0.76 -23.97 5.27
CA ARG A 100 -1.67 -22.82 5.12
C ARG A 100 -1.95 -22.13 6.46
N ILE A 101 -0.96 -21.98 7.33
CA ILE A 101 -1.19 -21.52 8.71
C ILE A 101 -1.54 -20.02 8.78
N ALA A 102 -2.70 -19.69 9.35
CA ALA A 102 -3.11 -18.35 9.78
C ALA A 102 -3.50 -18.37 11.28
N GLU A 103 -3.81 -17.21 11.87
CA GLU A 103 -4.10 -17.12 13.32
C GLU A 103 -5.42 -17.80 13.72
N ASP A 104 -6.36 -17.92 12.79
CA ASP A 104 -7.68 -18.52 12.96
C ASP A 104 -7.74 -19.97 12.46
N GLY A 105 -6.58 -20.56 12.16
CA GLY A 105 -6.45 -21.90 11.60
C GLY A 105 -5.97 -21.90 10.15
N PRO A 106 -6.19 -23.01 9.41
CA PRO A 106 -5.77 -23.10 8.02
C PRO A 106 -6.49 -22.11 7.11
N ILE A 107 -5.75 -21.45 6.21
CA ILE A 107 -6.29 -20.52 5.22
C ILE A 107 -7.30 -21.25 4.33
N PRO A 108 -8.55 -20.76 4.20
CA PRO A 108 -9.57 -21.37 3.37
C PRO A 108 -9.12 -21.63 1.92
N PHE A 109 -9.58 -22.73 1.33
CA PHE A 109 -9.22 -23.14 -0.05
C PHE A 109 -9.80 -22.25 -1.15
N ILE A 110 -10.78 -21.39 -0.82
CA ILE A 110 -11.29 -20.37 -1.74
C ILE A 110 -10.19 -19.37 -2.18
N TYR A 111 -9.11 -19.25 -1.39
CA TYR A 111 -7.98 -18.40 -1.72
C TYR A 111 -6.91 -19.19 -2.46
N ASN A 112 -6.54 -18.71 -3.65
CA ASN A 112 -5.48 -19.28 -4.48
C ASN A 112 -4.09 -19.03 -3.86
N MET A 113 -3.69 -19.85 -2.90
CA MET A 113 -2.43 -19.69 -2.17
C MET A 113 -1.45 -20.80 -2.50
N GLN A 114 -0.18 -20.44 -2.64
CA GLN A 114 0.96 -21.33 -2.78
C GLN A 114 1.67 -21.46 -1.43
N GLU A 115 1.93 -22.68 -1.00
CA GLU A 115 2.66 -22.93 0.25
C GLU A 115 4.16 -22.79 0.03
N MET A 116 4.83 -22.13 0.98
CA MET A 116 6.28 -22.15 1.06
C MET A 116 6.77 -23.56 1.41
N ALA A 117 7.88 -23.98 0.81
CA ALA A 117 8.51 -25.26 1.14
C ALA A 117 9.05 -25.29 2.58
N ASP A 118 9.44 -24.12 3.12
CA ASP A 118 9.97 -23.95 4.46
C ASP A 118 8.98 -23.28 5.42
N GLY A 119 9.05 -23.66 6.70
CA GLY A 119 8.13 -23.20 7.74
C GLY A 119 8.42 -21.82 8.31
N GLN A 120 9.39 -21.06 7.77
CA GLN A 120 9.77 -19.77 8.35
C GLN A 120 8.80 -18.67 7.93
N TYR A 121 8.09 -18.13 8.91
CA TYR A 121 6.98 -17.19 8.70
C TYR A 121 7.35 -15.88 7.99
N TRP A 122 8.61 -15.45 8.05
CA TRP A 122 9.06 -14.23 7.37
C TRP A 122 9.32 -14.44 5.87
N LYS A 123 9.63 -15.68 5.44
CA LYS A 123 9.98 -15.98 4.04
C LYS A 123 8.80 -15.83 3.10
N ARG A 124 7.59 -16.19 3.54
CA ARG A 124 6.36 -15.91 2.77
C ARG A 124 6.15 -14.42 2.58
N THR A 125 6.44 -13.60 3.60
CA THR A 125 6.33 -12.13 3.51
C THR A 125 7.31 -11.57 2.49
N GLU A 126 8.57 -11.99 2.55
CA GLU A 126 9.59 -11.57 1.58
C GLU A 126 9.22 -12.02 0.16
N LYS A 127 8.72 -13.25 0.01
CA LYS A 127 8.31 -13.79 -1.29
C LYS A 127 7.14 -13.02 -1.90
N ASN A 128 6.13 -12.65 -1.11
CA ASN A 128 5.01 -11.81 -1.58
C ASN A 128 5.46 -10.42 -2.01
N VAL A 129 6.44 -9.82 -1.33
CA VAL A 129 7.04 -8.54 -1.72
C VAL A 129 7.85 -8.67 -3.02
N LEU A 130 8.62 -9.75 -3.16
CA LEU A 130 9.47 -9.97 -4.34
C LEU A 130 8.63 -10.31 -5.60
N ASP A 131 7.56 -11.08 -5.44
CA ASP A 131 6.68 -11.56 -6.52
C ASP A 131 5.59 -10.55 -6.92
N SER A 132 5.61 -9.34 -6.35
CA SER A 132 4.72 -8.24 -6.71
C SER A 132 5.49 -7.07 -7.34
N ASP A 133 4.81 -6.27 -8.16
CA ASP A 133 5.37 -5.04 -8.73
C ASP A 133 5.46 -3.93 -7.68
N GLY A 134 4.52 -3.92 -6.73
CA GLY A 134 4.52 -2.99 -5.61
C GLY A 134 3.81 -3.57 -4.39
N THR A 135 4.02 -2.95 -3.22
CA THR A 135 3.33 -3.31 -1.98
C THR A 135 2.52 -2.14 -1.42
N LEU A 136 1.22 -2.34 -1.27
CA LEU A 136 0.33 -1.43 -0.55
C LEU A 136 0.21 -1.88 0.91
N VAL A 137 0.45 -0.97 1.84
CA VAL A 137 0.36 -1.24 3.27
C VAL A 137 -0.73 -0.40 3.91
N PHE A 138 -1.67 -1.07 4.57
CA PHE A 138 -2.61 -0.46 5.50
C PHE A 138 -2.09 -0.70 6.92
N PRO A 139 -1.52 0.31 7.61
CA PRO A 139 -0.86 0.09 8.89
C PRO A 139 -1.83 -0.25 10.03
N GLY A 140 -3.09 0.16 9.92
CA GLY A 140 -4.06 0.09 11.02
C GLY A 140 -3.70 1.02 12.18
N SER A 141 -4.38 0.85 13.32
CA SER A 141 -4.15 1.63 14.54
C SER A 141 -3.19 0.95 15.53
N CYS A 142 -2.60 -0.19 15.18
CA CYS A 142 -1.77 -0.99 16.08
C CYS A 142 -0.32 -1.13 15.58
N GLU A 143 0.59 -1.37 16.52
CA GLU A 143 1.95 -1.76 16.19
C GLU A 143 1.97 -3.22 15.73
N SER A 144 2.33 -3.44 14.46
CA SER A 144 2.41 -4.77 13.88
C SER A 144 3.81 -5.08 13.40
N ARG A 145 4.46 -6.07 14.05
CA ARG A 145 5.77 -6.58 13.63
C ARG A 145 5.75 -7.10 12.19
N GLY A 146 4.65 -7.73 11.78
CA GLY A 146 4.47 -8.22 10.40
C GLY A 146 4.42 -7.07 9.40
N THR A 147 3.68 -6.01 9.72
CA THR A 147 3.60 -4.80 8.89
C THR A 147 4.97 -4.12 8.77
N ALA A 148 5.66 -3.92 9.89
CA ALA A 148 7.00 -3.34 9.90
C ALA A 148 8.01 -4.17 9.11
N LEU A 149 7.93 -5.50 9.21
CA LEU A 149 8.75 -6.41 8.42
C LEU A 149 8.49 -6.26 6.91
N THR A 150 7.23 -6.21 6.49
CA THR A 150 6.88 -6.00 5.07
C THR A 150 7.47 -4.70 4.54
N ILE A 151 7.33 -3.60 5.28
CA ILE A 151 7.89 -2.30 4.92
C ILE A 151 9.41 -2.39 4.75
N ARG A 152 10.10 -2.98 5.74
CA ARG A 152 11.55 -3.16 5.71
C ARG A 152 12.00 -4.01 4.52
N LEU A 153 11.27 -5.08 4.19
CA LEU A 153 11.62 -5.96 3.07
C LEU A 153 11.41 -5.27 1.73
N ALA A 154 10.34 -4.50 1.56
CA ALA A 154 10.13 -3.71 0.34
C ALA A 154 11.26 -2.71 0.13
N GLN A 155 11.65 -1.98 1.19
CA GLN A 155 12.80 -1.06 1.15
C GLN A 155 14.11 -1.79 0.82
N LYS A 156 14.39 -2.90 1.51
CA LYS A 156 15.60 -3.72 1.30
C LYS A 156 15.76 -4.15 -0.16
N HIS A 157 14.65 -4.50 -0.82
CA HIS A 157 14.65 -5.01 -2.20
C HIS A 157 14.39 -3.93 -3.25
N GLY A 158 14.30 -2.65 -2.86
CA GLY A 158 14.01 -1.56 -3.79
C GLY A 158 12.64 -1.68 -4.47
N LYS A 159 11.69 -2.39 -3.85
CA LYS A 159 10.33 -2.56 -4.38
C LYS A 159 9.49 -1.32 -4.07
N PRO A 160 8.69 -0.82 -5.03
CA PRO A 160 7.71 0.24 -4.79
C PRO A 160 6.80 -0.09 -3.61
N ILE A 161 6.57 0.89 -2.74
CA ILE A 161 5.73 0.76 -1.56
C ILE A 161 4.94 2.03 -1.28
N ALA A 162 3.67 1.87 -0.95
CA ALA A 162 2.81 2.93 -0.44
C ALA A 162 2.25 2.52 0.93
N VAL A 163 2.48 3.35 1.95
CA VAL A 163 1.82 3.23 3.26
C VAL A 163 0.69 4.25 3.30
N VAL A 164 -0.55 3.78 3.33
CA VAL A 164 -1.76 4.63 3.27
C VAL A 164 -2.67 4.29 4.44
N SER A 165 -3.17 5.30 5.15
CA SER A 165 -4.21 5.06 6.16
C SER A 165 -5.58 4.90 5.50
N LEU A 166 -6.34 3.90 5.96
CA LEU A 166 -7.74 3.71 5.58
C LEU A 166 -8.67 4.82 6.12
N ASP A 167 -8.19 5.66 7.04
CA ASP A 167 -8.93 6.81 7.57
C ASP A 167 -8.68 8.09 6.75
N SER A 168 -7.77 8.06 5.78
CA SER A 168 -7.49 9.22 4.93
C SER A 168 -8.61 9.40 3.90
N ALA A 169 -9.18 10.62 3.83
CA ALA A 169 -10.21 10.97 2.86
C ALA A 169 -9.76 10.82 1.40
N ASP A 170 -8.45 11.01 1.14
CA ASP A 170 -7.85 10.91 -0.20
C ASP A 170 -7.20 9.54 -0.47
N ALA A 171 -7.43 8.54 0.40
CA ALA A 171 -6.77 7.24 0.30
C ALA A 171 -6.98 6.57 -1.07
N GLY A 172 -8.20 6.61 -1.61
CA GLY A 172 -8.53 5.99 -2.90
C GLY A 172 -7.75 6.62 -4.06
N GLN A 173 -7.77 7.95 -4.14
CA GLN A 173 -7.04 8.70 -5.17
C GLN A 173 -5.53 8.53 -5.01
N THR A 174 -5.04 8.54 -3.77
CA THR A 174 -3.62 8.32 -3.45
C THR A 174 -3.15 6.95 -3.95
N VAL A 175 -3.90 5.88 -3.66
CA VAL A 175 -3.56 4.52 -4.11
C VAL A 175 -3.65 4.40 -5.62
N ALA A 176 -4.69 4.94 -6.26
CA ALA A 176 -4.82 4.92 -7.71
C ALA A 176 -3.65 5.66 -8.40
N ALA A 177 -3.29 6.84 -7.89
CA ALA A 177 -2.17 7.61 -8.39
C ALA A 177 -0.83 6.85 -8.25
N TRP A 178 -0.60 6.22 -7.10
CA TRP A 178 0.58 5.40 -6.86
C TRP A 178 0.66 4.17 -7.79
N ILE A 179 -0.44 3.43 -7.96
CA ILE A 179 -0.50 2.27 -8.88
C ILE A 179 -0.06 2.68 -10.29
N ASN A 180 -0.54 3.82 -10.78
CA ASN A 180 -0.20 4.31 -12.13
C ASN A 180 1.25 4.80 -12.23
N ALA A 181 1.71 5.56 -11.24
CA ALA A 181 3.04 6.13 -11.25
C ALA A 181 4.14 5.05 -11.23
N GLU A 182 3.91 3.99 -10.45
CA GLU A 182 4.85 2.87 -10.30
C GLU A 182 4.58 1.72 -11.29
N GLY A 183 3.52 1.82 -12.12
CA GLY A 183 3.18 0.79 -13.10
C GLY A 183 2.79 -0.56 -12.48
N VAL A 184 2.16 -0.55 -11.30
CA VAL A 184 1.85 -1.76 -10.52
C VAL A 184 0.78 -2.60 -11.23
N LYS A 185 1.12 -3.80 -11.69
CA LYS A 185 0.15 -4.78 -12.24
C LYS A 185 -0.16 -5.89 -11.26
N SER A 186 0.82 -6.26 -10.43
CA SER A 186 0.67 -7.21 -9.34
C SER A 186 0.91 -6.49 -8.02
N MET A 187 -0.14 -6.36 -7.21
CA MET A 187 -0.10 -5.56 -5.98
C MET A 187 -0.17 -6.46 -4.77
N ASN A 188 0.94 -6.52 -4.00
CA ASN A 188 0.93 -7.12 -2.68
C ASN A 188 0.20 -6.18 -1.71
N VAL A 189 -0.74 -6.72 -0.93
CA VAL A 189 -1.45 -5.96 0.10
C VAL A 189 -1.17 -6.57 1.46
N ALA A 190 -0.73 -5.73 2.40
CA ALA A 190 -0.30 -6.17 3.73
C ALA A 190 -0.72 -5.20 4.83
N GLY A 191 -0.83 -5.73 6.04
CA GLY A 191 -1.14 -4.96 7.25
C GLY A 191 -1.30 -5.86 8.47
N PRO A 192 -1.87 -5.35 9.57
CA PRO A 192 -2.06 -6.14 10.77
C PRO A 192 -3.10 -7.26 10.56
N ARG A 193 -2.92 -8.31 11.38
CA ARG A 193 -3.89 -9.38 11.57
C ARG A 193 -5.14 -8.89 12.31
N GLU A 194 -6.24 -9.62 12.18
CA GLU A 194 -7.54 -9.21 12.74
C GLU A 194 -7.48 -9.03 14.27
N SER A 195 -6.78 -9.94 14.97
CA SER A 195 -6.61 -9.82 16.43
C SER A 195 -5.86 -8.55 16.87
N GLY A 196 -5.05 -7.96 15.98
CA GLY A 196 -4.29 -6.74 16.26
C GLY A 196 -5.05 -5.47 15.92
N ALA A 197 -5.97 -5.52 14.96
CA ALA A 197 -6.81 -4.40 14.56
C ALA A 197 -8.21 -4.92 14.18
N PRO A 198 -9.11 -5.13 15.17
CA PRO A 198 -10.44 -5.68 14.91
C PRO A 198 -11.23 -4.82 13.90
N GLY A 199 -11.91 -5.49 12.97
CA GLY A 199 -12.66 -4.89 11.87
C GLY A 199 -11.82 -4.53 10.64
N ILE A 200 -10.48 -4.66 10.69
CA ILE A 200 -9.63 -4.18 9.59
C ILE A 200 -9.76 -5.00 8.31
N SER A 201 -10.08 -6.29 8.40
CA SER A 201 -10.40 -7.10 7.22
C SER A 201 -11.58 -6.52 6.44
N ALA A 202 -12.70 -6.27 7.13
CA ALA A 202 -13.92 -5.74 6.50
C ALA A 202 -13.68 -4.33 5.92
N ARG A 203 -12.96 -3.48 6.64
CA ARG A 203 -12.60 -2.13 6.16
C ARG A 203 -11.71 -2.18 4.91
N THR A 204 -10.70 -3.04 4.93
CA THR A 204 -9.79 -3.26 3.77
C THR A 204 -10.58 -3.73 2.56
N LYS A 205 -11.45 -4.73 2.75
CA LYS A 205 -12.31 -5.26 1.70
C LYS A 205 -13.15 -4.17 1.06
N LYS A 206 -13.90 -3.43 1.89
CA LYS A 206 -14.77 -2.34 1.43
C LYS A 206 -13.97 -1.29 0.65
N PHE A 207 -12.88 -0.81 1.22
CA PHE A 207 -12.03 0.19 0.58
C PHE A 207 -11.54 -0.25 -0.80
N LEU A 208 -11.01 -1.47 -0.91
CA LEU A 208 -10.47 -1.97 -2.17
C LEU A 208 -11.57 -2.23 -3.21
N VAL A 209 -12.73 -2.74 -2.83
CA VAL A 209 -13.88 -2.89 -3.75
C VAL A 209 -14.34 -1.54 -4.29
N ASP A 210 -14.46 -0.54 -3.43
CA ASP A 210 -14.85 0.82 -3.82
C ASP A 210 -13.78 1.43 -4.76
N LEU A 211 -12.49 1.26 -4.43
CA LEU A 211 -11.36 1.67 -5.27
C LEU A 211 -11.43 1.02 -6.65
N PHE A 212 -11.52 -0.30 -6.73
CA PHE A 212 -11.53 -1.02 -8.01
C PHE A 212 -12.76 -0.65 -8.86
N SER A 213 -13.91 -0.46 -8.23
CA SER A 213 -15.13 0.00 -8.92
C SER A 213 -14.93 1.39 -9.53
N SER A 214 -14.29 2.31 -8.78
CA SER A 214 -13.98 3.65 -9.27
C SER A 214 -12.90 3.69 -10.37
N MET A 215 -12.08 2.65 -10.48
CA MET A 215 -11.02 2.47 -11.48
C MET A 215 -11.44 1.61 -12.68
N LYS A 216 -12.71 1.22 -12.78
CA LYS A 216 -13.25 0.43 -13.89
C LYS A 216 -14.25 1.21 -14.75
N SER A 217 -14.44 2.52 -14.52
CA SER A 217 -15.44 3.30 -15.24
C SER A 217 -15.11 3.39 -16.73
N PHE A 218 -16.05 2.83 -17.51
CA PHE A 218 -16.12 2.66 -18.97
C PHE A 218 -15.88 3.93 -19.77
#